data_AF-A0AAQ4EI92-F1
#
_entry.id   AF-A0AAQ4EI92-F1
#
_cell.length_a   1.000
_cell.length_b   1.000
_cell.length_c   1.000
_cell.angle_alpha   90.00
_cell.angle_beta   90.00
_cell.angle_gamma   90.00
#
_symmetry.space_group_name_H-M   'P 1'
#
loop_
_entity.id
_entity.type
_entity.pdbx_description
1 polymer ?
#
loop_
_entity_poly.entity_id
_entity_poly.type
_entity_poly.pdbx_seq_one_letter_code
_entity_poly.pdbx_strand_id
1 'polypeptide(L)'
;MTVPLSFPDSPEKVNTSLLLYSRQNRNSPLRLDWRSRERNERLNLFRERKPLKLIVHGWQETGDSEWVQEAKDSLLNLEDCNVIVVDWRGGSERGNYIRSAGNTALVGRQGSLLLQHLLTIYRQTLSTEDVHVIGHSLGGQVSGFLGRHFLNQTGVRLGRITALDAAAPLFEDTDVFLSSRDAQFVDAIHTSSGGKVIKGEFGILKPFGHVDFYPNGGQKQPGCPPLGVVSAGRSSVLAAPRGKQARLYFLRSNLSRSSLRLSRAAKDRTRALRRTEHLQQDAFREKVSRSCPECQRAISFTKKELLIPEGTEGVM
;
A
#
# COMPACT_ATOMS: atom_id res chain seq x y z
N MET A 1 -9.16 13.05 -2.59
CA MET A 1 -7.80 12.75 -3.10
C MET A 1 -7.90 11.46 -3.90
N THR A 2 -7.61 11.50 -5.19
CA THR A 2 -7.51 10.33 -6.09
C THR A 2 -6.28 10.52 -6.96
N VAL A 3 -5.82 9.48 -7.66
CA VAL A 3 -4.76 9.63 -8.67
C VAL A 3 -5.18 10.65 -9.74
N PRO A 4 -4.26 11.49 -10.25
CA PRO A 4 -4.59 12.67 -11.06
C PRO A 4 -5.13 12.35 -12.46
N LEU A 5 -5.18 11.08 -12.86
CA LEU A 5 -5.52 10.67 -14.24
C LEU A 5 -6.91 10.06 -14.41
N SER A 6 -7.66 9.79 -13.32
CA SER A 6 -9.02 9.27 -13.44
C SER A 6 -9.84 9.50 -12.17
N PHE A 7 -11.10 9.90 -12.38
CA PHE A 7 -12.11 9.80 -11.34
C PHE A 7 -12.47 8.33 -11.08
N PRO A 8 -12.79 7.96 -9.82
CA PRO A 8 -13.37 6.67 -9.51
C PRO A 8 -14.68 6.43 -10.26
N ASP A 9 -14.99 5.17 -10.56
CA ASP A 9 -16.33 4.72 -10.91
C ASP A 9 -17.32 4.99 -9.76
N SER A 10 -18.63 4.87 -10.03
CA SER A 10 -19.64 4.97 -8.97
C SER A 10 -19.51 3.84 -7.94
N PRO A 11 -19.89 4.07 -6.67
CA PRO A 11 -19.92 3.05 -5.64
C PRO A 11 -20.69 1.78 -6.02
N GLU A 12 -21.74 1.92 -6.83
CA GLU A 12 -22.60 0.84 -7.30
C GLU A 12 -21.87 -0.03 -8.34
N LYS A 13 -21.04 0.59 -9.18
CA LYS A 13 -20.24 -0.12 -10.18
C LYS A 13 -19.03 -0.82 -9.56
N VAL A 14 -18.34 -0.15 -8.64
CA VAL A 14 -17.22 -0.79 -7.89
C VAL A 14 -17.73 -1.93 -7.01
N ASN A 15 -18.95 -1.78 -6.47
CA ASN A 15 -19.68 -2.78 -5.69
C ASN A 15 -18.84 -3.39 -4.55
N THR A 16 -18.11 -2.55 -3.82
CA THR A 16 -17.28 -2.97 -2.69
C THR A 16 -18.09 -3.73 -1.65
N SER A 17 -17.68 -4.96 -1.37
CA SER A 17 -18.26 -5.85 -0.38
C SER A 17 -17.27 -6.04 0.77
N LEU A 18 -17.73 -5.83 2.00
CA LEU A 18 -16.93 -5.90 3.21
C LEU A 18 -17.35 -7.16 3.97
N LEU A 19 -16.56 -8.22 3.86
CA LEU A 19 -16.93 -9.57 4.28
C LEU A 19 -16.27 -9.90 5.62
N LEU A 20 -17.05 -9.98 6.70
CA LEU A 20 -16.57 -10.24 8.05
C LEU A 20 -16.52 -11.73 8.37
N TYR A 21 -15.32 -12.19 8.71
CA TYR A 21 -15.00 -13.54 9.14
C TYR A 21 -14.47 -13.54 10.57
N SER A 22 -14.65 -14.66 11.23
CA SER A 22 -14.10 -15.01 12.53
C SER A 22 -13.88 -16.52 12.56
N ARG A 23 -13.34 -17.05 13.67
CA ARG A 23 -13.27 -18.49 13.90
C ARG A 23 -14.63 -19.18 13.86
N GLN A 24 -15.73 -18.47 14.15
CA GLN A 24 -17.09 -19.00 14.22
C GLN A 24 -17.76 -19.11 12.85
N ASN A 25 -17.36 -18.28 11.88
CA ASN A 25 -18.02 -18.17 10.58
C ASN A 25 -17.02 -18.14 9.41
N ARG A 26 -16.00 -19.01 9.47
CA ARG A 26 -14.85 -19.05 8.53
C ARG A 26 -15.22 -19.17 7.05
N ASN A 27 -16.31 -19.87 6.76
CA ASN A 27 -16.75 -20.20 5.39
C ASN A 27 -18.00 -19.44 4.95
N SER A 28 -18.63 -18.68 5.86
CA SER A 28 -19.86 -17.94 5.60
C SER A 28 -19.77 -16.54 6.24
N PRO A 29 -19.20 -15.57 5.50
CA PRO A 29 -18.96 -14.24 6.06
C PRO A 29 -20.28 -13.49 6.30
N LEU A 30 -20.25 -12.60 7.28
CA LEU A 30 -21.28 -11.58 7.42
C LEU A 30 -20.95 -10.42 6.48
N ARG A 31 -21.89 -10.04 5.60
CA ARG A 31 -21.71 -8.88 4.73
C ARG A 31 -21.99 -7.61 5.51
N LEU A 32 -20.96 -6.80 5.70
CA LEU A 32 -21.07 -5.49 6.33
C LEU A 32 -21.47 -4.44 5.31
N ASP A 33 -22.19 -3.43 5.78
CA ASP A 33 -22.58 -2.30 4.95
C ASP A 33 -21.94 -1.01 5.45
N TRP A 34 -21.12 -0.40 4.60
CA TRP A 34 -20.50 0.89 4.92
C TRP A 34 -21.51 2.05 4.90
N ARG A 35 -22.68 1.88 4.28
CA ARG A 35 -23.74 2.90 4.17
C ARG A 35 -24.66 2.95 5.40
N SER A 36 -25.00 1.82 6.00
CA SER A 36 -25.95 1.72 7.12
C SER A 36 -25.26 1.32 8.43
N ARG A 37 -25.43 2.14 9.46
CA ARG A 37 -24.99 1.82 10.83
C ARG A 37 -25.84 0.72 11.45
N GLU A 38 -27.17 0.83 11.31
CA GLU A 38 -28.17 -0.08 11.86
C GLU A 38 -27.93 -1.55 11.46
N ARG A 39 -27.59 -1.78 10.18
CA ARG A 39 -27.25 -3.15 9.70
C ARG A 39 -26.04 -3.77 10.39
N ASN A 40 -25.16 -2.95 10.97
CA ASN A 40 -23.95 -3.39 11.65
C ASN A 40 -24.06 -3.38 13.19
N GLU A 41 -25.21 -3.01 13.78
CA GLU A 41 -25.38 -2.86 15.24
C GLU A 41 -25.53 -4.19 15.99
N ARG A 42 -25.86 -5.28 15.29
CA ARG A 42 -26.16 -6.58 15.91
C ARG A 42 -25.10 -7.64 15.63
N LEU A 43 -23.84 -7.22 15.48
CA LEU A 43 -22.73 -8.12 15.22
C LEU A 43 -22.21 -8.70 16.54
N ASN A 44 -22.66 -9.91 16.87
CA ASN A 44 -22.20 -10.64 18.05
C ASN A 44 -20.66 -10.84 18.06
N LEU A 45 -20.02 -10.81 16.89
CA LEU A 45 -18.57 -10.97 16.71
C LEU A 45 -17.74 -9.84 17.35
N PHE A 46 -18.33 -8.70 17.68
CA PHE A 46 -17.66 -7.57 18.34
C PHE A 46 -18.02 -7.42 19.84
N ARG A 47 -18.67 -8.41 20.47
CA ARG A 47 -19.02 -8.36 21.90
C ARG A 47 -17.82 -8.55 22.85
N GLU A 48 -16.74 -9.12 22.34
CA GLU A 48 -15.48 -9.32 23.06
C GLU A 48 -14.38 -8.51 22.39
N ARG A 49 -13.40 -8.04 23.18
CA ARG A 49 -12.25 -7.31 22.63
C ARG A 49 -11.35 -8.26 21.84
N LYS A 50 -11.32 -8.09 20.52
CA LYS A 50 -10.49 -8.87 19.58
C LYS A 50 -9.81 -7.97 18.57
N PRO A 51 -8.59 -8.31 18.12
CA PRO A 51 -7.97 -7.61 17.01
C PRO A 51 -8.85 -7.65 15.76
N LEU A 52 -8.81 -6.56 14.98
CA LEU A 52 -9.53 -6.46 13.71
C LEU A 52 -8.54 -6.32 12.57
N LYS A 53 -8.55 -7.29 11.67
CA LYS A 53 -7.67 -7.31 10.50
C LYS A 53 -8.46 -7.06 9.23
N LEU A 54 -7.94 -6.22 8.35
CA LEU A 54 -8.53 -5.97 7.03
C LEU A 54 -7.58 -6.54 5.98
N ILE A 55 -8.09 -7.33 5.04
CA ILE A 55 -7.32 -7.83 3.90
C ILE A 55 -7.87 -7.19 2.63
N VAL A 56 -7.01 -6.53 1.86
CA VAL A 56 -7.40 -5.81 0.64
C VAL A 56 -6.63 -6.36 -0.56
N HIS A 57 -7.38 -6.89 -1.53
CA HIS A 57 -6.79 -7.47 -2.73
C HIS A 57 -6.37 -6.43 -3.78
N GLY A 58 -5.59 -6.86 -4.77
CA GLY A 58 -5.06 -6.01 -5.83
C GLY A 58 -5.89 -6.01 -7.12
N TRP A 59 -5.25 -5.54 -8.20
CA TRP A 59 -5.79 -5.55 -9.56
C TRP A 59 -5.96 -6.98 -10.09
N GLN A 60 -7.07 -7.23 -10.79
CA GLN A 60 -7.47 -8.54 -11.33
C GLN A 60 -7.64 -9.64 -10.29
N GLU A 61 -7.96 -9.24 -9.05
CA GLU A 61 -8.21 -10.15 -7.95
C GLU A 61 -9.56 -9.84 -7.32
N THR A 62 -9.97 -10.75 -6.45
CA THR A 62 -11.24 -10.72 -5.75
C THR A 62 -11.02 -11.12 -4.28
N GLY A 63 -12.04 -10.91 -3.45
CA GLY A 63 -12.06 -11.47 -2.10
C GLY A 63 -11.89 -13.00 -2.03
N ASP A 64 -12.23 -13.73 -3.11
CA ASP A 64 -12.15 -15.19 -3.18
C ASP A 64 -10.78 -15.70 -3.69
N SER A 65 -9.85 -14.80 -3.99
CA SER A 65 -8.52 -15.19 -4.45
C SER A 65 -7.83 -16.05 -3.39
N GLU A 66 -7.16 -17.13 -3.83
CA GLU A 66 -6.55 -18.15 -2.96
C GLU A 66 -5.73 -17.52 -1.82
N TRP A 67 -4.81 -16.61 -2.16
CA TRP A 67 -3.97 -15.95 -1.15
C TRP A 67 -4.77 -15.12 -0.12
N VAL A 68 -5.92 -14.55 -0.49
CA VAL A 68 -6.77 -13.76 0.42
C VAL A 68 -7.40 -14.71 1.43
N GLN A 69 -7.92 -15.84 0.96
CA GLN A 69 -8.51 -16.87 1.80
C GLN A 69 -7.45 -17.52 2.70
N GLU A 70 -6.28 -17.87 2.15
CA GLU A 70 -5.14 -18.38 2.92
C GLU A 70 -4.67 -17.39 3.99
N ALA A 71 -4.61 -16.09 3.66
CA ALA A 71 -4.22 -15.05 4.62
C ALA A 71 -5.26 -14.91 5.72
N LYS A 72 -6.55 -14.88 5.37
CA LYS A 72 -7.66 -14.87 6.33
C LYS A 72 -7.58 -16.09 7.26
N ASP A 73 -7.46 -17.30 6.71
CA ASP A 73 -7.42 -18.52 7.51
C ASP A 73 -6.15 -18.62 8.37
N SER A 74 -4.99 -18.19 7.84
CA SER A 74 -3.75 -18.13 8.60
C SER A 74 -3.84 -17.18 9.79
N LEU A 75 -4.45 -16.00 9.61
CA LEU A 75 -4.65 -15.03 10.69
C LEU A 75 -5.60 -15.57 11.76
N LEU A 76 -6.73 -16.18 11.34
CA LEU A 76 -7.70 -16.80 12.25
C LEU A 76 -7.12 -18.01 13.00
N ASN A 77 -6.15 -18.71 12.42
CA ASN A 77 -5.43 -19.79 13.09
C ASN A 77 -4.41 -19.24 14.09
N LEU A 78 -3.73 -18.15 13.76
CA LEU A 78 -2.68 -17.57 14.58
C LEU A 78 -3.22 -16.92 15.87
N GLU A 79 -4.36 -16.23 15.79
CA GLU A 79 -4.94 -15.53 16.94
C GLU A 79 -6.48 -15.51 16.85
N ASP A 80 -7.14 -15.25 17.98
CA ASP A 80 -8.60 -15.05 18.00
C ASP A 80 -8.91 -13.60 17.59
N CYS A 81 -9.00 -13.37 16.28
CA CYS A 81 -9.30 -12.07 15.69
C CYS A 81 -10.54 -12.11 14.80
N ASN A 82 -11.02 -10.92 14.45
CA ASN A 82 -11.98 -10.70 13.38
C ASN A 82 -11.23 -10.29 12.10
N VAL A 83 -11.62 -10.82 10.95
CA VAL A 83 -11.02 -10.50 9.64
C VAL A 83 -12.09 -9.95 8.71
N ILE A 84 -11.90 -8.75 8.17
CA ILE A 84 -12.72 -8.19 7.10
C ILE A 84 -11.95 -8.32 5.79
N VAL A 85 -12.48 -9.09 4.84
CA VAL A 85 -12.00 -9.06 3.47
C VAL A 85 -12.70 -7.92 2.73
N VAL A 86 -11.91 -7.02 2.16
CA VAL A 86 -12.37 -5.91 1.33
C VAL A 86 -12.37 -6.38 -0.13
N ASP A 87 -13.53 -6.81 -0.60
CA ASP A 87 -13.74 -7.32 -1.94
C ASP A 87 -14.29 -6.21 -2.85
N TRP A 88 -13.44 -5.67 -3.71
CA TRP A 88 -13.75 -4.59 -4.64
C TRP A 88 -13.63 -5.05 -6.09
N ARG A 89 -13.97 -6.33 -6.35
CA ARG A 89 -13.83 -6.99 -7.65
C ARG A 89 -14.38 -6.20 -8.85
N GLY A 90 -15.51 -5.50 -8.69
CA GLY A 90 -16.10 -4.70 -9.77
C GLY A 90 -15.26 -3.47 -10.15
N GLY A 91 -14.43 -2.96 -9.23
CA GLY A 91 -13.50 -1.86 -9.48
C GLY A 91 -12.07 -2.29 -9.81
N SER A 92 -11.69 -3.55 -9.57
CA SER A 92 -10.34 -4.08 -9.76
C SER A 92 -10.16 -4.81 -11.11
N GLU A 93 -11.16 -4.79 -11.99
CA GLU A 93 -11.18 -5.59 -13.22
C GLU A 93 -10.04 -5.26 -14.21
N ARG A 94 -9.71 -6.24 -15.06
CA ARG A 94 -8.59 -6.19 -16.02
C ARG A 94 -8.68 -5.06 -17.04
N GLY A 95 -9.88 -4.61 -17.40
CA GLY A 95 -10.11 -3.78 -18.58
C GLY A 95 -9.46 -2.39 -18.53
N ASN A 96 -9.21 -1.82 -17.35
CA ASN A 96 -8.68 -0.46 -17.25
C ASN A 96 -7.91 -0.22 -15.94
N TYR A 97 -6.58 -0.37 -15.99
CA TYR A 97 -5.72 -0.14 -14.82
C TYR A 97 -5.82 1.30 -14.29
N ILE A 98 -5.90 2.31 -15.17
CA ILE A 98 -6.02 3.73 -14.77
C ILE A 98 -7.29 3.93 -13.94
N ARG A 99 -8.39 3.32 -14.36
CA ARG A 99 -9.67 3.36 -13.63
C ARG A 99 -9.59 2.59 -12.32
N SER A 100 -9.02 1.38 -12.30
CA SER A 100 -8.81 0.63 -11.05
C SER A 100 -7.92 1.38 -10.06
N ALA A 101 -6.89 2.08 -10.52
CA ALA A 101 -6.08 2.96 -9.70
C ALA A 101 -6.90 4.12 -9.10
N GLY A 102 -7.76 4.76 -9.89
CA GLY A 102 -8.74 5.74 -9.40
C GLY A 102 -9.69 5.17 -8.35
N ASN A 103 -10.22 3.96 -8.59
CA ASN A 103 -11.13 3.27 -7.69
C ASN A 103 -10.52 3.02 -6.29
N THR A 104 -9.19 2.93 -6.17
CA THR A 104 -8.55 2.72 -4.86
C THR A 104 -8.89 3.80 -3.82
N ALA A 105 -9.04 5.05 -4.26
CA ALA A 105 -9.45 6.15 -3.39
C ALA A 105 -10.87 5.98 -2.85
N LEU A 106 -11.80 5.55 -3.72
CA LEU A 106 -13.18 5.29 -3.34
C LEU A 106 -13.27 4.11 -2.36
N VAL A 107 -12.61 2.99 -2.66
CA VAL A 107 -12.60 1.80 -1.81
C VAL A 107 -11.98 2.14 -0.44
N GLY A 108 -10.90 2.92 -0.43
CA GLY A 108 -10.27 3.40 0.82
C GLY A 108 -11.24 4.25 1.65
N ARG A 109 -11.99 5.16 1.01
CA ARG A 109 -13.04 5.95 1.68
C ARG A 109 -14.14 5.08 2.25
N GLN A 110 -14.62 4.07 1.50
CA GLN A 110 -15.68 3.16 1.96
C GLN A 110 -15.23 2.33 3.17
N GLY A 111 -14.00 1.79 3.13
CA GLY A 111 -13.42 1.08 4.28
C GLY A 111 -13.25 1.99 5.51
N SER A 112 -12.84 3.24 5.30
CA SER A 112 -12.73 4.24 6.37
C SER A 112 -14.09 4.56 7.00
N LEU A 113 -15.17 4.69 6.20
CA LEU A 113 -16.52 4.91 6.71
C LEU A 113 -17.02 3.73 7.53
N LEU A 114 -16.81 2.50 7.05
CA LEU A 114 -17.16 1.30 7.81
C LEU A 114 -16.43 1.26 9.16
N LEU A 115 -15.11 1.48 9.17
CA LEU A 115 -14.33 1.45 10.41
C LEU A 115 -14.79 2.52 11.41
N GLN A 116 -15.08 3.73 10.95
CA GLN A 116 -15.67 4.76 11.80
C GLN A 116 -16.98 4.29 12.44
N HIS A 117 -17.86 3.64 11.67
CA HIS A 117 -19.11 3.09 12.18
C HIS A 117 -18.88 1.99 13.23
N LEU A 118 -18.02 1.01 12.93
CA LEU A 118 -17.71 -0.08 13.85
C LEU A 118 -17.08 0.43 15.15
N LEU A 119 -16.12 1.34 15.07
CA LEU A 119 -15.47 1.92 16.24
C LEU A 119 -16.42 2.80 17.06
N THR A 120 -17.43 3.41 16.43
CA THR A 120 -18.46 4.16 17.16
C THR A 120 -19.40 3.21 17.91
N ILE A 121 -19.89 2.17 17.23
CA ILE A 121 -20.86 1.20 17.79
C ILE A 121 -20.22 0.34 18.87
N TYR A 122 -19.00 -0.17 18.62
CA TYR A 122 -18.29 -1.12 19.45
C TYR A 122 -17.12 -0.49 20.22
N ARG A 123 -17.21 0.79 20.59
CA ARG A 123 -16.12 1.53 21.26
C ARG A 123 -15.58 0.91 22.55
N GLN A 124 -16.35 0.02 23.19
CA GLN A 124 -15.95 -0.68 24.41
C GLN A 124 -15.07 -1.91 24.15
N THR A 125 -15.11 -2.44 22.92
CA THR A 125 -14.49 -3.72 22.56
C THR A 125 -13.59 -3.60 21.32
N LEU A 126 -13.67 -2.50 20.58
CA LEU A 126 -12.82 -2.23 19.42
C LEU A 126 -12.04 -0.93 19.63
N SER A 127 -10.71 -1.01 19.52
CA SER A 127 -9.81 0.15 19.55
C SER A 127 -9.13 0.32 18.20
N THR A 128 -8.78 1.57 17.85
CA THR A 128 -8.02 1.89 16.63
C THR A 128 -6.64 1.23 16.63
N GLU A 129 -6.03 1.05 17.80
CA GLU A 129 -4.72 0.42 17.98
C GLU A 129 -4.72 -1.06 17.60
N ASP A 130 -5.86 -1.74 17.72
CA ASP A 130 -6.01 -3.15 17.38
C ASP A 130 -6.40 -3.38 15.91
N VAL A 131 -6.48 -2.30 15.12
CA VAL A 131 -6.81 -2.37 13.69
C VAL A 131 -5.54 -2.54 12.85
N HIS A 132 -5.49 -3.62 12.08
CA HIS A 132 -4.40 -3.92 11.15
C HIS A 132 -4.92 -4.08 9.72
N VAL A 133 -4.53 -3.18 8.82
CA VAL A 133 -4.88 -3.26 7.39
C VAL A 133 -3.73 -3.87 6.59
N ILE A 134 -4.01 -4.89 5.79
CA ILE A 134 -3.04 -5.62 4.98
C ILE A 134 -3.47 -5.51 3.52
N GLY A 135 -2.69 -4.81 2.71
CA GLY A 135 -3.04 -4.52 1.32
C GLY A 135 -1.98 -4.97 0.34
N HIS A 136 -2.37 -5.67 -0.72
CA HIS A 136 -1.46 -6.07 -1.79
C HIS A 136 -1.63 -5.25 -3.06
N SER A 137 -0.53 -4.83 -3.72
CA SER A 137 -0.57 -4.10 -4.99
C SER A 137 -1.47 -2.85 -4.90
N LEU A 138 -2.52 -2.72 -5.72
CA LEU A 138 -3.52 -1.65 -5.62
C LEU A 138 -4.25 -1.66 -4.26
N GLY A 139 -4.41 -2.82 -3.61
CA GLY A 139 -4.93 -2.94 -2.25
C GLY A 139 -4.00 -2.30 -1.19
N GLY A 140 -2.69 -2.23 -1.46
CA GLY A 140 -1.76 -1.44 -0.65
C GLY A 140 -2.09 0.05 -0.71
N GLN A 141 -2.41 0.56 -1.90
CA GLN A 141 -2.84 1.95 -2.08
C GLN A 141 -4.21 2.22 -1.45
N VAL A 142 -5.16 1.28 -1.59
CA VAL A 142 -6.44 1.32 -0.85
C VAL A 142 -6.21 1.46 0.65
N SER A 143 -5.24 0.71 1.20
CA SER A 143 -4.91 0.75 2.63
C SER A 143 -4.40 2.13 3.06
N GLY A 144 -3.58 2.77 2.24
CA GLY A 144 -3.12 4.14 2.46
C GLY A 144 -4.26 5.16 2.42
N PHE A 145 -5.12 5.11 1.41
CA PHE A 145 -6.30 5.96 1.34
C PHE A 145 -7.24 5.75 2.53
N LEU A 146 -7.45 4.50 2.94
CA LEU A 146 -8.28 4.14 4.08
C LEU A 146 -7.74 4.77 5.37
N GLY A 147 -6.45 4.58 5.67
CA GLY A 147 -5.81 5.16 6.85
C GLY A 147 -5.83 6.68 6.83
N ARG A 148 -5.53 7.30 5.68
CA ARG A 148 -5.54 8.75 5.51
C ARG A 148 -6.91 9.36 5.68
N HIS A 149 -7.93 8.74 5.09
CA HIS A 149 -9.31 9.15 5.31
C HIS A 149 -9.69 8.98 6.77
N PHE A 150 -9.37 7.85 7.39
CA PHE A 150 -9.69 7.65 8.80
C PHE A 150 -9.07 8.74 9.69
N LEU A 151 -7.78 9.04 9.50
CA LEU A 151 -7.08 10.12 10.19
C LEU A 151 -7.74 11.48 9.97
N ASN A 152 -8.00 11.86 8.72
CA ASN A 152 -8.56 13.17 8.41
C ASN A 152 -9.96 13.39 9.00
N GLN A 153 -10.76 12.33 9.16
CA GLN A 153 -12.11 12.44 9.72
C GLN A 153 -12.18 12.30 11.24
N THR A 154 -11.24 11.57 11.86
CA THR A 154 -11.31 11.24 13.29
C THR A 154 -10.23 11.91 14.13
N GLY A 155 -9.16 12.43 13.50
CA GLY A 155 -7.96 12.91 14.18
C GLY A 155 -7.05 11.80 14.74
N VAL A 156 -7.40 10.51 14.53
CA VAL A 156 -6.69 9.36 15.10
C VAL A 156 -6.14 8.46 13.99
N ARG A 157 -4.95 7.88 14.18
CA ARG A 157 -4.36 6.90 13.26
C ARG A 157 -4.77 5.48 13.61
N LEU A 158 -4.90 4.63 12.59
CA LEU A 158 -5.04 3.18 12.75
C LEU A 158 -3.75 2.58 13.34
N GLY A 159 -3.86 1.45 14.03
CA GLY A 159 -2.72 0.78 14.65
C GLY A 159 -1.63 0.40 13.64
N ARG A 160 -1.99 -0.38 12.61
CA ARG A 160 -1.00 -0.87 11.65
C ARG A 160 -1.51 -0.94 10.20
N ILE A 161 -0.63 -0.61 9.26
CA ILE A 161 -0.79 -0.96 7.84
C ILE A 161 0.41 -1.81 7.40
N THR A 162 0.16 -2.97 6.80
CA THR A 162 1.18 -3.76 6.09
C THR A 162 0.95 -3.70 4.59
N ALA A 163 1.92 -3.19 3.86
CA ALA A 163 1.90 -3.07 2.41
C ALA A 163 2.66 -4.23 1.75
N LEU A 164 1.94 -5.08 1.03
CA LEU A 164 2.51 -6.19 0.30
C LEU A 164 2.72 -5.76 -1.16
N ASP A 165 3.92 -5.27 -1.46
CA ASP A 165 4.34 -4.82 -2.79
C ASP A 165 3.35 -3.79 -3.39
N ALA A 166 3.14 -2.67 -2.67
CA ALA A 166 2.21 -1.62 -3.07
C ALA A 166 2.52 -1.10 -4.48
N ALA A 167 1.49 -0.90 -5.31
CA ALA A 167 1.66 -0.60 -6.73
C ALA A 167 2.33 0.77 -6.96
N ALA A 168 3.36 0.82 -7.81
CA ALA A 168 4.03 2.04 -8.26
C ALA A 168 3.32 2.78 -9.41
N PRO A 169 2.83 2.10 -10.47
CA PRO A 169 2.32 2.80 -11.65
C PRO A 169 1.14 3.70 -11.27
N LEU A 170 1.25 5.00 -11.60
CA LEU A 170 0.32 6.09 -11.27
C LEU A 170 0.38 6.61 -9.83
N PHE A 171 1.28 6.10 -9.00
CA PHE A 171 1.40 6.43 -7.57
C PHE A 171 2.77 7.01 -7.21
N GLU A 172 3.87 6.32 -7.53
CA GLU A 172 5.22 6.61 -7.00
C GLU A 172 5.80 7.98 -7.40
N ASP A 173 5.38 8.52 -8.53
CA ASP A 173 5.77 9.84 -9.04
C ASP A 173 4.73 10.92 -8.71
N THR A 174 3.84 10.63 -7.76
CA THR A 174 2.82 11.56 -7.25
C THR A 174 2.98 11.74 -5.74
N ASP A 175 2.31 12.73 -5.15
CA ASP A 175 2.20 12.85 -3.69
C ASP A 175 1.05 12.00 -3.11
N VAL A 176 0.42 11.17 -3.94
CA VAL A 176 -0.83 10.46 -3.62
C VAL A 176 -0.57 8.96 -3.58
N PHE A 177 0.26 8.51 -2.62
CA PHE A 177 0.51 7.10 -2.35
C PHE A 177 0.55 6.81 -0.84
N LEU A 178 0.49 5.53 -0.47
CA LEU A 178 0.64 5.07 0.92
C LEU A 178 1.95 5.56 1.54
N SER A 179 1.89 6.06 2.78
CA SER A 179 3.06 6.54 3.53
C SER A 179 2.97 6.19 5.02
N SER A 180 4.07 6.38 5.74
CA SER A 180 4.17 6.23 7.20
C SER A 180 3.19 7.10 7.99
N ARG A 181 2.58 8.12 7.36
CA ARG A 181 1.58 8.98 8.02
C ARG A 181 0.20 8.34 8.12
N ASP A 182 -0.06 7.27 7.39
CA ASP A 182 -1.42 6.70 7.25
C ASP A 182 -1.83 5.76 8.40
N ALA A 183 -0.88 5.36 9.25
CA ALA A 183 -1.11 4.60 10.47
C ALA A 183 -0.06 4.93 11.54
N GLN A 184 -0.24 4.42 12.76
CA GLN A 184 0.77 4.51 13.83
C GLN A 184 2.02 3.72 13.45
N PHE A 185 1.84 2.56 12.81
CA PHE A 185 2.94 1.78 12.25
C PHE A 185 2.62 1.32 10.82
N VAL A 186 3.62 1.42 9.95
CA VAL A 186 3.49 1.04 8.53
C VAL A 186 4.71 0.21 8.17
N ASP A 187 4.50 -1.02 7.74
CA ASP A 187 5.57 -1.89 7.27
C ASP A 187 5.31 -2.36 5.84
N ALA A 188 6.36 -2.34 5.02
CA ALA A 188 6.26 -2.63 3.59
C ALA A 188 7.16 -3.81 3.21
N ILE A 189 6.65 -4.71 2.37
CA ILE A 189 7.41 -5.80 1.78
C ILE A 189 7.47 -5.56 0.27
N HIS A 190 8.67 -5.28 -0.23
CA HIS A 190 8.94 -4.97 -1.62
C HIS A 190 9.48 -6.21 -2.33
N THR A 191 8.79 -6.68 -3.36
CA THR A 191 9.21 -7.88 -4.12
C THR A 191 9.30 -7.66 -5.62
N SER A 192 8.68 -6.61 -6.14
CA SER A 192 8.77 -6.20 -7.54
C SER A 192 9.04 -4.70 -7.73
N SER A 193 9.86 -4.11 -6.86
CA SER A 193 10.16 -2.67 -6.88
C SER A 193 10.82 -2.17 -8.16
N GLY A 194 10.33 -1.06 -8.69
CA GLY A 194 10.96 -0.33 -9.80
C GLY A 194 9.94 0.20 -10.83
N GLY A 195 10.45 0.94 -11.81
CA GLY A 195 9.62 1.62 -12.82
C GLY A 195 9.48 0.86 -14.14
N LYS A 196 10.17 -0.26 -14.34
CA LYS A 196 10.19 -0.95 -15.64
C LYS A 196 9.16 -2.08 -15.65
N VAL A 197 7.92 -1.73 -16.00
CA VAL A 197 6.78 -2.68 -16.15
C VAL A 197 7.14 -3.90 -17.01
N ILE A 198 7.81 -3.70 -18.15
CA ILE A 198 8.27 -4.80 -19.03
C ILE A 198 9.27 -5.75 -18.36
N LYS A 199 9.95 -5.31 -17.31
CA LYS A 199 10.87 -6.10 -16.48
C LYS A 199 10.18 -6.73 -15.28
N GLY A 200 8.86 -6.61 -15.16
CA GLY A 200 8.10 -7.11 -14.03
C GLY A 200 8.21 -6.27 -12.79
N GLU A 201 8.60 -5.00 -12.93
CA GLU A 201 8.72 -4.07 -11.81
C GLU A 201 7.41 -3.27 -11.71
N PHE A 202 6.62 -3.58 -10.68
CA PHE A 202 5.28 -3.02 -10.47
C PHE A 202 5.09 -2.41 -9.07
N GLY A 203 6.00 -2.69 -8.14
CA GLY A 203 5.97 -2.18 -6.77
C GLY A 203 6.71 -0.86 -6.63
N ILE A 204 6.30 -0.05 -5.64
CA ILE A 204 7.04 1.17 -5.26
C ILE A 204 8.48 0.80 -4.92
N LEU A 205 9.45 1.56 -5.43
CA LEU A 205 10.87 1.42 -5.10
C LEU A 205 11.24 2.23 -3.87
N LYS A 206 10.77 3.48 -3.79
CA LYS A 206 11.06 4.41 -2.68
C LYS A 206 10.55 3.82 -1.35
N PRO A 207 11.34 3.94 -0.25
CA PRO A 207 10.83 3.57 1.06
C PRO A 207 9.69 4.52 1.45
N PHE A 208 8.61 3.96 1.98
CA PHE A 208 7.43 4.72 2.39
C PHE A 208 6.88 4.29 3.75
N GLY A 209 7.32 3.16 4.29
CA GLY A 209 6.95 2.68 5.61
C GLY A 209 7.76 3.33 6.74
N HIS A 210 7.41 2.94 7.96
CA HIS A 210 8.33 3.02 9.10
C HIS A 210 9.43 1.95 8.98
N VAL A 211 9.10 0.81 8.37
CA VAL A 211 10.04 -0.26 8.05
C VAL A 211 9.76 -0.79 6.64
N ASP A 212 10.77 -0.83 5.79
CA ASP A 212 10.68 -1.31 4.42
C ASP A 212 11.62 -2.53 4.24
N PHE A 213 11.04 -3.67 3.89
CA PHE A 213 11.74 -4.93 3.67
C PHE A 213 11.92 -5.18 2.18
N TYR A 214 13.15 -5.43 1.74
CA TYR A 214 13.49 -5.72 0.34
C TYR A 214 14.10 -7.13 0.21
N PRO A 215 13.31 -8.21 0.42
CA PRO A 215 13.79 -9.58 0.26
C PRO A 215 14.40 -9.78 -1.13
N ASN A 216 15.58 -10.39 -1.18
CA ASN A 216 16.37 -10.59 -2.41
C ASN A 216 16.66 -9.29 -3.18
N GLY A 217 16.76 -8.16 -2.48
CA GLY A 217 16.96 -6.83 -3.08
C GLY A 217 15.66 -6.20 -3.61
N GLY A 218 14.52 -6.85 -3.44
CA GLY A 218 13.18 -6.29 -3.63
C GLY A 218 12.67 -6.13 -5.07
N GLN A 219 13.48 -6.46 -6.08
CA GLN A 219 13.07 -6.35 -7.49
C GLN A 219 12.92 -7.69 -8.21
N LYS A 220 13.79 -8.66 -7.88
CA LYS A 220 13.87 -9.97 -8.53
C LYS A 220 13.77 -11.05 -7.48
N GLN A 221 12.71 -11.85 -7.56
CA GLN A 221 12.51 -12.95 -6.64
C GLN A 221 12.98 -14.27 -7.27
N PRO A 222 13.68 -15.14 -6.52
CA PRO A 222 14.08 -16.45 -7.01
C PRO A 222 12.89 -17.25 -7.56
N GLY A 223 13.06 -17.86 -8.73
CA GLY A 223 12.01 -18.65 -9.38
C GLY A 223 10.88 -17.84 -10.02
N CYS A 224 10.93 -16.50 -10.02
CA CYS A 224 9.89 -15.65 -10.61
C CYS A 224 10.36 -14.93 -11.90
N PRO A 225 9.81 -15.28 -13.08
CA PRO A 225 10.12 -14.56 -14.31
C PRO A 225 9.62 -13.09 -14.24
N PRO A 226 10.12 -12.18 -15.10
CA PRO A 226 9.67 -10.79 -15.16
C PRO A 226 8.16 -10.67 -15.33
N LEU A 227 7.61 -11.35 -16.33
CA LEU A 227 6.20 -11.44 -16.62
C LEU A 227 5.86 -12.91 -16.77
N GLY A 228 4.68 -13.31 -16.30
CA GLY A 228 4.12 -14.62 -16.58
C GLY A 228 2.91 -14.48 -17.49
N VAL A 229 2.59 -15.54 -18.22
CA VAL A 229 1.28 -15.71 -18.83
C VAL A 229 0.63 -16.88 -18.13
N VAL A 230 -0.50 -16.64 -17.47
CA VAL A 230 -1.33 -17.71 -16.91
C VAL A 230 -2.53 -17.88 -17.82
N SER A 231 -2.66 -19.06 -18.41
CA SER A 231 -3.82 -19.43 -19.20
C SER A 231 -4.94 -19.87 -18.27
N ALA A 232 -6.08 -19.18 -18.31
CA ALA A 232 -7.32 -19.56 -17.64
C ALA A 232 -8.38 -19.78 -18.74
N GLY A 233 -8.53 -21.03 -19.19
CA GLY A 233 -9.39 -21.37 -20.32
C GLY A 233 -8.95 -20.67 -21.62
N ARG A 234 -9.87 -19.97 -22.30
CA ARG A 234 -9.58 -19.23 -23.54
C ARG A 234 -8.91 -17.86 -23.33
N SER A 235 -8.65 -17.46 -22.08
CA SER A 235 -8.04 -16.16 -21.75
C SER A 235 -6.64 -16.33 -21.18
N SER A 236 -5.67 -15.62 -21.76
CA SER A 236 -4.32 -15.47 -21.21
C SER A 236 -4.28 -14.23 -20.32
N VAL A 237 -3.85 -14.37 -19.06
CA VAL A 237 -3.72 -13.28 -18.09
C VAL A 237 -2.24 -12.96 -17.88
N LEU A 238 -1.89 -11.68 -17.95
CA LEU A 238 -0.57 -11.22 -17.57
C LEU A 238 -0.41 -11.41 -16.06
N ALA A 239 0.50 -12.28 -15.66
CA ALA A 239 0.85 -12.49 -14.28
C ALA A 239 2.08 -11.66 -13.90
N ALA A 240 2.04 -11.06 -12.72
CA ALA A 240 3.17 -10.41 -12.07
C ALA A 240 3.70 -11.32 -10.93
N PRO A 241 4.37 -12.45 -11.23
CA PRO A 241 4.72 -13.46 -10.23
C PRO A 241 5.64 -12.90 -9.14
N ARG A 242 6.53 -11.95 -9.49
CA ARG A 242 7.40 -11.28 -8.51
C ARG A 242 6.61 -10.48 -7.48
N GLY A 243 5.57 -9.75 -7.90
CA GLY A 243 4.77 -8.96 -6.97
C GLY A 243 3.93 -9.82 -6.03
N LYS A 244 3.57 -11.04 -6.46
CA LYS A 244 2.83 -11.99 -5.61
C LYS A 244 3.67 -12.56 -4.46
N GLN A 245 5.01 -12.50 -4.53
CA GLN A 245 5.89 -13.05 -3.49
C GLN A 245 5.77 -12.33 -2.14
N ALA A 246 5.43 -11.04 -2.10
CA ALA A 246 5.22 -10.34 -0.83
C ALA A 246 4.15 -11.02 0.04
N ARG A 247 3.13 -11.61 -0.58
CA ARG A 247 2.07 -12.37 0.10
C ARG A 247 2.60 -13.65 0.73
N LEU A 248 3.47 -14.36 0.01
CA LEU A 248 4.09 -15.59 0.51
C LEU A 248 5.04 -15.29 1.68
N TYR A 249 5.82 -14.22 1.62
CA TYR A 249 6.63 -13.77 2.76
C TYR A 249 5.76 -13.43 3.98
N PHE A 250 4.66 -12.72 3.76
CA PHE A 250 3.70 -12.40 4.82
C PHE A 250 3.10 -13.68 5.44
N LEU A 251 2.55 -14.59 4.62
CA LEU A 251 1.98 -15.85 5.08
C LEU A 251 2.99 -16.70 5.86
N ARG A 252 4.21 -16.86 5.33
CA ARG A 252 5.26 -17.65 5.99
C ARG A 252 5.70 -17.02 7.31
N SER A 253 5.73 -15.70 7.39
CA SER A 253 6.06 -15.00 8.64
C SER A 253 5.02 -15.25 9.74
N ASN A 254 3.75 -15.43 9.37
CA ASN A 254 2.68 -15.81 10.31
C ASN A 254 2.80 -17.27 10.78
N LEU A 255 3.35 -18.16 9.94
CA LEU A 255 3.52 -19.58 10.27
C LEU A 255 4.77 -19.87 11.11
N SER A 256 5.82 -19.06 11.00
CA SER A 256 7.08 -19.27 11.72
C SER A 256 7.67 -17.96 12.22
N ARG A 257 7.53 -17.72 13.53
CA ARG A 257 8.14 -16.57 14.24
C ARG A 257 9.67 -16.51 14.11
N SER A 258 10.32 -17.60 13.69
CA SER A 258 11.78 -17.77 13.66
C SER A 258 12.40 -17.72 12.24
N SER A 259 11.60 -17.58 11.18
CA SER A 259 12.07 -17.83 9.80
C SER A 259 12.59 -16.62 9.01
N LEU A 260 12.26 -15.38 9.40
CA LEU A 260 12.82 -14.17 8.78
C LEU A 260 13.82 -13.46 9.71
N ARG A 261 15.07 -13.93 9.72
CA ARG A 261 16.19 -13.16 10.29
C ARG A 261 16.67 -12.15 9.26
N LEU A 262 16.41 -10.87 9.50
CA LEU A 262 16.85 -9.78 8.65
C LEU A 262 18.20 -9.25 9.15
N SER A 263 19.20 -9.17 8.26
CA SER A 263 20.40 -8.40 8.54
C SER A 263 20.11 -6.92 8.31
N ARG A 264 20.51 -6.06 9.25
CA ARG A 264 20.44 -4.59 9.08
C ARG A 264 21.51 -4.14 8.07
N ALA A 265 21.29 -4.38 6.79
CA ALA A 265 22.23 -4.03 5.73
C ALA A 265 21.62 -2.99 4.76
N ALA A 266 21.33 -1.76 5.25
CA ALA A 266 20.76 -0.73 4.37
C ALA A 266 20.96 0.75 4.78
N LYS A 267 21.82 1.10 5.75
CA LYS A 267 22.15 2.53 6.00
C LYS A 267 23.36 3.01 5.19
N ASP A 268 24.33 2.15 4.90
CA ASP A 268 25.57 2.59 4.24
C ASP A 268 25.48 2.68 2.70
N ARG A 269 24.64 1.84 2.06
CA ARG A 269 24.48 1.88 0.59
C ARG A 269 23.75 3.12 0.08
N THR A 270 22.84 3.70 0.86
CA THR A 270 22.12 4.92 0.49
C THR A 270 23.04 6.14 0.50
N ARG A 271 24.09 6.15 1.35
CA ARG A 271 25.13 7.18 1.36
C ARG A 271 26.10 7.05 0.18
N ALA A 272 26.38 5.81 -0.24
CA ALA A 272 27.17 5.53 -1.44
C ALA A 272 26.42 5.91 -2.73
N LEU A 273 25.12 5.60 -2.84
CA LEU A 273 24.28 5.97 -3.98
C LEU A 273 24.06 7.49 -4.11
N ARG A 274 23.89 8.21 -2.99
CA ARG A 274 23.85 9.69 -3.01
C ARG A 274 25.17 10.32 -3.44
N ARG A 275 26.31 9.69 -3.13
CA ARG A 275 27.63 10.14 -3.62
C ARG A 275 27.79 9.93 -5.12
N THR A 276 27.30 8.82 -5.68
CA THR A 276 27.36 8.59 -7.13
C THR A 276 26.39 9.47 -7.91
N GLU A 277 25.21 9.80 -7.39
CA GLU A 277 24.29 10.75 -8.02
C GLU A 277 24.86 12.18 -8.04
N HIS A 278 25.54 12.62 -6.96
CA HIS A 278 26.20 13.92 -6.93
C HIS A 278 27.36 14.01 -7.93
N LEU A 279 28.18 12.95 -8.02
CA LEU A 279 29.29 12.88 -8.98
C LEU A 279 28.81 12.79 -10.45
N GLN A 280 27.65 12.18 -10.70
CA GLN A 280 27.05 12.14 -12.05
C GLN A 280 26.38 13.46 -12.44
N GLN A 281 25.81 14.20 -11.49
CA GLN A 281 25.28 15.56 -11.74
C GLN A 281 26.40 16.58 -11.98
N ASP A 282 27.52 16.46 -11.28
CA ASP A 282 28.69 17.34 -11.49
C ASP A 282 29.40 17.04 -12.83
N ALA A 283 29.53 15.76 -13.20
CA ALA A 283 30.05 15.36 -14.52
C ALA A 283 29.11 15.74 -15.68
N PHE A 284 27.80 15.82 -15.46
CA PHE A 284 26.83 16.32 -16.43
C PHE A 284 26.91 17.85 -16.58
N ARG A 285 27.09 18.60 -15.48
CA ARG A 285 27.28 20.05 -15.49
C ARG A 285 28.58 20.47 -16.19
N GLU A 286 29.67 19.72 -15.99
CA GLU A 286 30.95 19.99 -16.64
C GLU A 286 30.93 19.68 -18.16
N LYS A 287 30.10 18.73 -18.59
CA LYS A 287 29.89 18.41 -20.02
C LYS A 287 28.98 19.41 -20.74
N VAL A 288 27.99 19.98 -20.03
CA VAL A 288 27.07 20.98 -20.60
C VAL A 288 27.74 22.36 -20.71
N SER A 289 28.73 22.69 -19.87
CA SER A 289 29.44 23.98 -19.94
C SER A 289 30.42 24.10 -21.12
N ARG A 290 30.75 23.01 -21.82
CA ARG A 290 31.75 23.00 -22.92
C ARG A 290 31.15 23.02 -24.33
N SER A 291 29.82 22.99 -24.48
CA SER A 291 29.20 22.69 -25.79
C SER A 291 28.20 23.71 -26.33
N CYS A 292 27.95 24.86 -25.68
CA CYS A 292 27.08 25.88 -26.27
C CYS A 292 27.28 27.28 -25.66
N PRO A 293 27.81 28.28 -26.41
CA PRO A 293 27.91 29.66 -25.94
C PRO A 293 26.56 30.34 -25.66
N GLU A 294 25.46 29.83 -26.21
CA GLU A 294 24.11 30.42 -26.06
C GLU A 294 23.38 29.97 -24.79
N CYS A 295 23.83 28.89 -24.11
CA CYS A 295 23.22 28.43 -22.87
C CYS A 295 23.69 29.18 -21.61
N GLN A 296 24.74 30.02 -21.69
CA GLN A 296 25.23 30.78 -20.54
C GLN A 296 24.32 31.93 -20.10
N ARG A 297 23.44 32.43 -20.97
CA ARG A 297 22.50 33.52 -20.61
C ARG A 297 21.27 33.03 -19.83
N ALA A 298 20.85 31.78 -20.01
CA ALA A 298 19.66 31.23 -19.34
C ALA A 298 19.87 30.85 -17.86
N ILE A 299 21.13 30.67 -17.42
CA ILE A 299 21.47 30.33 -16.02
C ILE A 299 21.56 31.59 -15.13
N SER A 300 21.63 32.79 -15.74
CA SER A 300 21.77 34.06 -15.02
C SER A 300 20.46 34.62 -14.43
N PHE A 301 19.30 34.06 -14.77
CA PHE A 301 17.99 34.63 -14.41
C PHE A 301 17.30 34.00 -13.18
N THR A 302 17.77 32.88 -12.64
CA THR A 302 17.10 32.19 -11.50
C THR A 302 17.81 32.35 -10.15
N LYS A 303 18.87 33.16 -10.06
CA LYS A 303 19.66 33.32 -8.83
C LYS A 303 19.35 34.56 -7.99
N LYS A 304 18.30 35.33 -8.32
CA LYS A 304 17.97 36.58 -7.66
C LYS A 304 16.55 36.57 -7.06
N GLU A 305 16.33 35.67 -6.08
CA GLU A 305 15.28 35.80 -5.04
C GLU A 305 15.30 34.53 -4.16
N LEU A 306 16.22 34.49 -3.19
CA LEU A 306 16.14 33.69 -1.96
C LEU A 306 17.36 34.05 -1.11
N LEU A 307 17.34 35.27 -0.57
CA LEU A 307 18.19 35.66 0.55
C LEU A 307 17.29 35.67 1.80
N ILE A 308 17.37 34.61 2.59
CA ILE A 308 17.01 34.62 4.01
C ILE A 308 18.36 34.68 4.74
N PRO A 309 18.66 35.71 5.55
CA PRO A 309 19.91 35.77 6.29
C PRO A 309 19.80 34.99 7.61
N GLU A 310 20.73 34.06 7.82
CA GLU A 310 21.03 33.50 9.14
C GLU A 310 22.09 34.38 9.85
N GLY A 311 21.78 34.77 11.09
CA GLY A 311 22.69 34.73 12.25
C GLY A 311 23.85 35.73 12.37
N THR A 312 23.91 36.43 13.51
CA THR A 312 25.13 36.75 14.29
C THR A 312 24.66 37.07 15.73
N GLU A 313 24.99 36.21 16.69
CA GLU A 313 26.02 36.40 17.74
C GLU A 313 25.71 37.48 18.78
N GLY A 314 25.69 37.08 20.06
CA GLY A 314 25.47 37.97 21.19
C GLY A 314 26.76 38.60 21.72
N VAL A 315 26.65 39.80 22.30
CA VAL A 315 27.53 40.37 23.33
C VAL A 315 26.71 41.40 24.12
N MET A 316 26.72 41.25 25.45
CA MET A 316 26.18 42.10 26.55
C MET A 316 24.69 42.44 26.58
#